data_AF-A0A245ZUS7-F1
#
_entry.id   AF-A0A245ZUS7-F1
#
_cell.length_a   1.000
_cell.length_b   1.000
_cell.length_c   1.000
_cell.angle_alpha   90.00
_cell.angle_beta   90.00
_cell.angle_gamma   90.00
#
_symmetry.space_group_name_H-M   'P 1'
#
loop_
_entity.id
_entity.type
_entity.pdbx_description
1 polymer ?
#
loop_
_entity_poly.entity_id
_entity_poly.type
_entity_poly.pdbx_seq_one_letter_code
_entity_poly.pdbx_strand_id
1 'polypeptide(L)' 'MANENEHIEVTTDEARAGSTPHMTRYILPMSLILVVVIFAFILFARQ' A
#
# COMPACT_ATOMS: atom_id res chain seq x y z
N MET A 1 15.06 -37.85 -19.16
CA MET A 1 14.27 -37.95 -17.92
C MET A 1 14.25 -36.56 -17.33
N ALA A 2 13.13 -35.85 -17.45
CA ALA A 2 12.99 -34.48 -16.96
C ALA A 2 12.79 -34.54 -15.44
N ASN A 3 13.67 -33.89 -14.69
CA ASN A 3 13.56 -33.81 -13.24
C ASN A 3 12.55 -32.70 -12.92
N GLU A 4 11.37 -33.13 -12.51
CA GLU A 4 10.14 -32.37 -12.24
C GLU A 4 10.16 -31.68 -10.85
N ASN A 5 11.34 -31.31 -10.36
CA ASN A 5 11.54 -30.75 -9.02
C ASN A 5 12.33 -29.43 -9.05
N GLU A 6 11.83 -28.47 -9.82
CA GLU A 6 12.12 -27.07 -9.56
C GLU A 6 10.77 -26.42 -9.26
N HIS A 7 10.37 -26.50 -7.99
CA HIS A 7 9.25 -25.74 -7.46
C HIS A 7 9.64 -24.27 -7.49
N ILE A 8 9.49 -23.65 -8.66
CA ILE A 8 9.58 -22.21 -8.80
C ILE A 8 8.26 -21.68 -8.26
N GLU A 9 8.22 -21.44 -6.95
CA GLU A 9 7.28 -20.54 -6.28
C GLU A 9 7.55 -19.13 -6.82
N VAL A 10 7.20 -18.90 -8.08
CA VAL A 10 7.01 -17.53 -8.57
C VAL A 10 5.87 -17.01 -7.73
N THR A 11 6.19 -16.11 -6.80
CA THR A 11 5.23 -15.36 -6.01
C THR A 11 4.38 -14.57 -7.00
N THR A 12 3.26 -15.16 -7.43
CA THR A 12 2.34 -14.63 -8.45
C THR A 12 1.73 -13.29 -8.05
N ASP A 13 1.99 -12.81 -6.84
CA ASP A 13 1.67 -11.47 -6.36
C ASP A 13 2.48 -10.36 -7.06
N GLU A 14 3.69 -10.64 -7.57
CA GLU A 14 4.50 -9.62 -8.26
C GLU A 14 4.07 -9.35 -9.71
N ALA A 15 3.26 -10.23 -10.32
CA ALA A 15 2.81 -10.04 -11.71
C ALA A 15 1.67 -9.00 -11.86
N ARG A 16 1.01 -8.62 -10.76
CA ARG A 16 -0.04 -7.58 -10.71
C ARG A 16 0.22 -6.46 -9.69
N ALA A 17 1.23 -6.59 -8.84
CA ALA A 17 1.65 -5.53 -7.94
C ALA A 17 2.69 -4.65 -8.65
N GLY A 18 2.22 -3.58 -9.31
CA GLY A 18 3.10 -2.58 -9.90
C GLY A 18 4.13 -2.07 -8.88
N SER A 19 5.36 -2.57 -8.99
CA SER A 19 6.69 -2.01 -8.67
C SER A 19 6.94 -1.17 -7.40
N THR A 20 6.00 -0.93 -6.49
CA THR A 20 6.27 -0.20 -5.23
C THR A 20 5.47 -0.76 -4.05
N PRO A 21 5.88 -1.91 -3.46
CA PRO A 21 5.18 -2.53 -2.33
C PRO A 21 5.10 -1.65 -1.08
N HIS A 22 6.06 -0.75 -0.90
CA HIS A 22 6.19 0.05 0.32
C HIS A 22 5.56 1.44 0.19
N MET A 23 5.81 2.17 -0.90
CA MET A 23 5.42 3.58 -1.03
C MET A 23 3.90 3.80 -1.02
N THR A 24 3.13 2.97 -1.73
CA THR A 24 1.66 3.03 -1.76
C THR A 24 1.03 2.58 -0.44
N ARG A 25 1.73 1.75 0.35
CA ARG A 25 1.23 1.26 1.64
C ARG A 25 1.16 2.37 2.70
N TYR A 26 2.04 3.39 2.64
CA TYR A 26 2.05 4.50 3.61
C TYR A 26 1.37 5.77 3.10
N ILE A 27 1.36 6.01 1.79
CA ILE A 27 0.75 7.24 1.25
C ILE A 27 -0.74 7.34 1.64
N LEU A 28 -1.46 6.22 1.57
CA LEU A 28 -2.89 6.16 1.84
C LEU A 28 -3.25 6.46 3.31
N PRO A 29 -2.67 5.77 4.32
CA PRO A 29 -2.93 6.11 5.71
C PRO A 29 -2.42 7.52 6.06
N MET A 30 -1.26 7.94 5.53
CA MET A 30 -0.73 9.28 5.80
C MET A 30 -1.64 10.38 5.25
N SER A 31 -2.10 10.27 3.99
CA SER A 31 -3.01 11.25 3.39
C SER A 31 -4.35 11.29 4.11
N LEU A 32 -4.87 10.13 4.51
CA LEU A 32 -6.13 10.04 5.24
C LEU A 32 -6.04 10.77 6.59
N ILE A 33 -4.98 10.51 7.36
CA ILE A 33 -4.74 11.19 8.65
C ILE A 33 -4.62 12.70 8.43
N LEU A 34 -3.87 13.13 7.42
CA LEU A 34 -3.71 14.55 7.11
C LEU A 34 -5.06 15.25 6.86
N VAL A 35 -5.94 14.64 6.04
CA VAL A 35 -7.27 15.20 5.74
C VAL A 35 -8.12 15.27 7.01
N VAL A 36 -8.11 14.22 7.84
CA VAL A 36 -8.85 14.19 9.12
C VAL A 36 -8.37 15.30 10.05
N VAL A 37 -7.06 15.50 10.19
CA VAL A 37 -6.48 16.55 11.04
C VAL A 37 -6.87 17.94 10.54
N ILE A 38 -6.80 18.19 9.23
CA ILE A 38 -7.21 19.47 8.64
C ILE A 38 -8.69 19.74 8.90
N PHE A 39 -9.56 18.76 8.68
CA PHE A 39 -11.00 18.91 8.94
C PHE A 39 -11.29 19.16 10.41
N ALA A 40 -10.67 18.40 11.31
CA ALA A 40 -10.78 18.61 12.75
C ALA A 40 -10.35 20.03 13.11
N PHE A 41 -9.20 20.48 12.63
CA PHE A 41 -8.70 21.83 12.88
C PHE A 41 -9.69 22.90 12.39
N ILE A 42 -10.25 22.77 11.19
CA ILE A 42 -11.26 23.71 10.67
C ILE A 42 -12.51 23.73 11.55
N LEU A 43 -13.01 22.56 11.96
CA LEU A 43 -14.19 22.47 12.82
C LEU A 43 -13.93 23.12 14.19
N PHE A 44 -12.81 22.81 14.82
CA PHE A 44 -12.44 23.38 16.12
C PHE A 44 -12.06 24.86 16.05
N ALA A 45 -11.49 25.34 14.94
CA ALA A 45 -11.12 26.74 14.77
C ALA A 45 -12.31 27.65 14.39
N ARG A 46 -13.41 27.07 13.86
CA ARG A 46 -14.65 27.80 13.52
C ARG A 46 -15.72 27.73 14.61
N GLN A 47 -15.49 26.96 15.67
CA GLN A 47 -16.35 26.89 16.84
C GLN A 47 -15.96 27.96 17.86
#